data_AF-A0A662GKW5-F1
#
_entry.id   AF-A0A662GKW5-F1
#
_cell.length_a   1.000
_cell.length_b   1.000
_cell.length_c   1.000
_cell.angle_alpha   90.00
_cell.angle_beta   90.00
_cell.angle_gamma   90.00
#
_symmetry.space_group_name_H-M   'P 1'
#
loop_
_entity.id
_entity.type
_entity.pdbx_description
1 polymer ?
#
loop_
_entity_poly.entity_id
_entity_poly.type
_entity_poly.pdbx_seq_one_letter_code
_entity_poly.pdbx_strand_id
1 'polypeptide(L)'
;METDVLVIGKGIAGVVAAANLAKSGKKVSIIARGYGATALSSGCLDVLSYIPQVQGIAQPPLSGFKMLAITNNNHPYIIAGEGDAGKAEEIVSEAFANLPEEIKELYVGSLESNFYVITGFGTLKPTTFVQKPLEPAIIGDEPKKILLTGINGLLDFNPVMATSVAALDLKKRSLGHIKVKAAKVSVKGVEGIPTLTTSTIASVLGEKEAFNDFKSELSKIAKSEEPDVILLPSIFTTPELVKSIEELENACGCKIGEVAMAPPNAAGLRIQRVLNNICEKMGIKTYQIMNVTPVIKDG
;
A
#
# COMPACT_ATOMS: atom_id res chain seq x y z
N MET A 1 33.90 2.48 11.27
CA MET A 1 33.15 2.21 10.02
C MET A 1 33.63 3.20 8.99
N GLU A 2 34.03 2.74 7.81
CA GLU A 2 34.39 3.61 6.69
C GLU A 2 33.30 3.43 5.62
N THR A 3 32.64 4.52 5.26
CA THR A 3 31.55 4.58 4.28
C THR A 3 31.71 5.88 3.51
N ASP A 4 31.41 5.87 2.21
CA ASP A 4 31.46 7.09 1.39
C ASP A 4 30.26 7.98 1.69
N VAL A 5 29.09 7.35 1.90
CA VAL A 5 27.84 8.04 2.24
C VAL A 5 27.18 7.38 3.45
N LEU A 6 26.70 8.21 4.37
CA LEU A 6 25.85 7.81 5.49
C LEU A 6 24.44 8.36 5.27
N VAL A 7 23.46 7.48 5.13
CA VAL A 7 22.04 7.84 5.02
C VAL A 7 21.37 7.70 6.40
N ILE A 8 20.62 8.72 6.79
CA ILE A 8 19.89 8.74 8.06
C ILE A 8 18.41 8.48 7.80
N GLY A 9 17.94 7.29 8.17
CA GLY A 9 16.57 6.83 7.96
C GLY A 9 16.47 5.65 6.99
N LYS A 10 15.71 4.62 7.38
CA LYS A 10 15.50 3.37 6.62
C LYS A 10 14.10 3.29 5.99
N GLY A 11 13.50 4.44 5.68
CA GLY A 11 12.26 4.50 4.90
C GLY A 11 12.51 4.34 3.40
N ILE A 12 11.45 4.33 2.60
CA ILE A 12 11.55 4.17 1.14
C ILE A 12 12.51 5.18 0.50
N ALA A 13 12.41 6.47 0.84
CA ALA A 13 13.28 7.50 0.28
C ALA A 13 14.76 7.26 0.61
N GLY A 14 15.08 6.91 1.86
CA GLY A 14 16.46 6.67 2.29
C GLY A 14 17.06 5.43 1.64
N VAL A 15 16.28 4.35 1.51
CA VAL A 15 16.74 3.12 0.88
C VAL A 15 16.86 3.27 -0.64
N VAL A 16 15.96 3.98 -1.31
CA VAL A 16 16.07 4.30 -2.74
C VAL A 16 17.31 5.16 -3.01
N ALA A 17 17.56 6.20 -2.20
CA ALA A 17 18.77 7.01 -2.30
C ALA A 17 20.04 6.17 -2.10
N ALA A 18 20.07 5.33 -1.05
CA ALA A 18 21.19 4.44 -0.79
C ALA A 18 21.42 3.44 -1.92
N ALA A 19 20.36 2.86 -2.48
CA ALA A 19 20.42 1.94 -3.61
C ALA A 19 21.01 2.63 -4.85
N ASN A 20 20.54 3.82 -5.20
CA ASN A 20 21.06 4.55 -6.37
C ASN A 20 22.53 4.97 -6.19
N LEU A 21 22.95 5.35 -4.98
CA LEU A 21 24.35 5.62 -4.66
C LEU A 21 25.23 4.35 -4.73
N ALA A 22 24.72 3.23 -4.22
CA ALA A 22 25.41 1.94 -4.28
C ALA A 22 25.55 1.43 -5.72
N LYS A 23 24.53 1.60 -6.58
CA LYS A 23 24.63 1.33 -8.03
C LYS A 23 25.75 2.14 -8.70
N SER A 24 25.97 3.36 -8.23
CA SER A 24 27.05 4.25 -8.67
C SER A 24 28.42 3.92 -8.03
N GLY A 25 28.56 2.77 -7.37
CA GLY A 25 29.81 2.27 -6.81
C GLY A 25 30.21 2.85 -5.45
N LYS A 26 29.33 3.60 -4.77
CA LYS A 26 29.60 4.16 -3.44
C LYS A 26 29.40 3.11 -2.35
N LYS A 27 30.27 3.12 -1.34
CA LYS A 27 30.03 2.42 -0.06
C LYS A 27 29.00 3.21 0.73
N VAL A 28 27.82 2.62 0.94
CA VAL A 28 26.72 3.28 1.65
C VAL A 28 26.37 2.53 2.92
N SER A 29 26.17 3.28 4.00
CA SER A 29 25.62 2.79 5.26
C SER A 29 24.33 3.55 5.58
N ILE A 30 23.35 2.85 6.15
CA ILE A 30 22.11 3.44 6.66
C ILE A 30 22.11 3.31 8.19
N ILE A 31 21.77 4.40 8.88
CA ILE A 31 21.47 4.39 10.31
C ILE A 31 19.99 4.72 10.54
N ALA A 32 19.33 4.00 11.45
CA ALA A 32 17.93 4.26 11.80
C ALA A 32 17.61 3.82 13.24
N ARG A 33 16.60 4.44 13.87
CA ARG A 33 16.10 4.01 15.19
C ARG A 33 15.23 2.75 15.15
N GLY A 34 14.67 2.45 13.99
CA GLY A 34 13.74 1.35 13.77
C GLY A 34 12.88 1.62 12.53
N TYR A 35 11.73 0.97 12.46
CA TYR A 35 10.75 1.26 11.42
C TYR A 35 10.11 2.63 11.66
N GLY A 36 9.91 3.36 10.56
CA GLY A 36 9.28 4.68 10.55
C GLY A 36 7.97 4.68 9.77
N ALA A 37 7.62 5.84 9.22
CA ALA A 37 6.37 6.07 8.50
C ALA A 37 6.09 5.07 7.37
N THR A 38 7.11 4.56 6.67
CA THR A 38 6.93 3.58 5.59
C THR A 38 6.24 2.29 6.05
N ALA A 39 6.62 1.77 7.22
CA ALA A 39 5.99 0.56 7.79
C ALA A 39 4.56 0.83 8.28
N LEU A 40 4.21 2.09 8.49
CA LEU A 40 2.89 2.57 8.90
C LEU A 40 2.11 3.17 7.72
N SER A 41 2.49 2.88 6.47
CA SER A 41 1.76 3.39 5.31
C SER A 41 0.55 2.52 4.96
N SER A 42 -0.40 3.08 4.19
CA SER A 42 -1.48 2.31 3.55
C SER A 42 -0.95 1.34 2.49
N GLY A 43 0.34 1.43 2.15
CA GLY A 43 0.97 0.72 1.05
C GLY A 43 0.77 1.36 -0.31
N CYS A 44 -0.08 2.37 -0.45
CA CYS A 44 -0.31 3.08 -1.70
C CYS A 44 0.78 4.15 -1.94
N LEU A 45 1.07 4.48 -3.21
CA LEU A 45 1.85 5.66 -3.58
C LEU A 45 0.95 6.65 -4.32
N ASP A 46 0.77 7.82 -3.71
CA ASP A 46 -0.09 8.86 -4.23
C ASP A 46 0.73 9.92 -4.96
N VAL A 47 0.38 10.20 -6.22
CA VAL A 47 0.94 11.30 -7.00
C VAL A 47 -0.17 12.28 -7.32
N LEU A 48 -0.10 13.45 -6.69
CA LEU A 48 -1.04 14.57 -6.83
C LEU A 48 -2.50 14.14 -7.07
N SER A 49 -3.10 13.36 -6.18
CA SER A 49 -4.44 12.81 -6.45
C SER A 49 -5.58 13.82 -6.29
N TYR A 50 -5.32 14.97 -5.68
CA TYR A 50 -6.25 16.08 -5.56
C TYR A 50 -5.52 17.41 -5.75
N ILE A 51 -6.20 18.35 -6.41
CA ILE A 51 -5.77 19.75 -6.49
C ILE A 51 -6.88 20.57 -5.85
N PRO A 52 -6.57 21.49 -4.91
CA PRO A 52 -7.55 22.42 -4.40
C PRO A 52 -8.31 23.10 -5.56
N GLN A 53 -9.59 23.39 -5.36
CA GLN A 53 -10.48 24.00 -6.38
C GLN A 53 -10.80 23.16 -7.63
N VAL A 54 -10.19 22.00 -7.84
CA VAL A 54 -10.56 21.07 -8.92
C VAL A 54 -11.50 20.00 -8.36
N GLN A 55 -12.67 19.84 -8.98
CA GLN A 55 -13.61 18.79 -8.61
C GLN A 55 -13.15 17.44 -9.18
N GLY A 56 -13.14 16.40 -8.34
CA GLY A 56 -12.73 15.05 -8.73
C GLY A 56 -11.26 14.77 -8.44
N ILE A 57 -10.77 13.63 -8.92
CA ILE A 57 -9.34 13.28 -8.87
C ILE A 57 -8.58 13.98 -9.98
N ALA A 58 -7.36 14.40 -9.71
CA ALA A 58 -6.50 14.93 -10.77
C ALA A 58 -6.12 13.80 -11.74
N GLN A 59 -6.25 14.04 -13.03
CA GLN A 59 -6.06 13.02 -14.06
C GLN A 59 -5.61 13.66 -15.39
N PRO A 60 -4.49 13.21 -15.98
CA PRO A 60 -3.39 12.43 -15.37
C PRO A 60 -2.73 13.20 -14.20
N PRO A 61 -2.10 12.51 -13.22
CA PRO A 61 -1.55 13.15 -12.04
C PRO A 61 -0.49 14.23 -12.35
N LEU A 62 0.43 13.96 -13.29
CA LEU A 62 1.52 14.90 -13.62
C LEU A 62 0.99 16.19 -14.27
N SER A 63 -0.05 16.11 -15.09
CA SER A 63 -0.65 17.30 -15.72
C SER A 63 -1.18 18.33 -14.72
N GLY A 64 -1.48 17.87 -13.49
CA GLY A 64 -1.98 18.70 -12.40
C GLY A 64 -0.98 19.72 -11.88
N PHE A 65 0.32 19.55 -12.16
CA PHE A 65 1.37 20.40 -11.61
C PHE A 65 1.29 21.83 -12.15
N LYS A 66 0.89 22.01 -13.42
CA LYS A 66 0.66 23.34 -14.01
C LYS A 66 -0.43 24.11 -13.27
N MET A 67 -1.53 23.45 -12.95
CA MET A 67 -2.60 24.05 -12.16
C MET A 67 -2.13 24.33 -10.73
N LEU A 68 -1.39 23.40 -10.14
CA LEU A 68 -0.87 23.53 -8.79
C LEU A 68 0.10 24.71 -8.64
N ALA A 69 0.93 24.99 -9.65
CA ALA A 69 1.81 26.16 -9.68
C ALA A 69 1.05 27.49 -9.60
N ILE A 70 -0.18 27.51 -10.15
CA ILE A 70 -1.07 28.69 -10.15
C ILE A 70 -1.85 28.77 -8.84
N THR A 71 -2.44 27.67 -8.38
CA THR A 71 -3.36 27.66 -7.24
C THR A 71 -2.65 27.58 -5.89
N ASN A 72 -1.44 27.01 -5.85
CA ASN A 72 -0.64 26.86 -4.64
C ASN A 72 0.87 26.74 -4.96
N ASN A 73 1.52 27.87 -5.21
CA ASN A 73 2.97 27.93 -5.46
C ASN A 73 3.84 27.45 -4.27
N ASN A 74 3.28 27.39 -3.06
CA ASN A 74 3.95 26.86 -1.86
C ASN A 74 3.76 25.35 -1.68
N HIS A 75 3.15 24.66 -2.65
CA HIS A 75 3.01 23.21 -2.58
C HIS A 75 4.39 22.52 -2.68
N PRO A 76 4.70 21.47 -1.89
CA PRO A 76 6.00 20.82 -1.88
C PRO A 76 6.52 20.39 -3.26
N TYR A 77 5.64 19.92 -4.14
CA TYR A 77 6.00 19.61 -5.54
C TYR A 77 6.54 20.82 -6.30
N ILE A 78 5.88 21.97 -6.17
CA ILE A 78 6.28 23.20 -6.87
C ILE A 78 7.56 23.76 -6.28
N ILE A 79 7.72 23.71 -4.95
CA ILE A 79 8.97 24.08 -4.28
C ILE A 79 10.13 23.19 -4.76
N ALA A 80 9.93 21.87 -4.85
CA ALA A 80 10.95 20.94 -5.33
C ALA A 80 11.33 21.19 -6.80
N GLY A 81 10.37 21.60 -7.63
CA GLY A 81 10.62 22.07 -9.00
C GLY A 81 11.11 23.52 -9.11
N GLU A 82 11.52 24.16 -8.01
CA GLU A 82 12.01 25.55 -8.00
C GLU A 82 10.99 26.58 -8.54
N GLY A 83 9.70 26.33 -8.32
CA GLY A 83 8.60 27.15 -8.84
C GLY A 83 8.15 26.75 -10.25
N ASP A 84 8.85 25.85 -10.93
CA ASP A 84 8.53 25.41 -12.28
C ASP A 84 7.80 24.05 -12.27
N ALA A 85 6.64 24.00 -12.93
CA ALA A 85 5.83 22.79 -13.00
C ALA A 85 6.48 21.69 -13.84
N GLY A 86 7.19 22.03 -14.93
CA GLY A 86 7.85 21.07 -15.79
C GLY A 86 9.02 20.37 -15.08
N LYS A 87 9.84 21.13 -14.34
CA LYS A 87 10.87 20.57 -13.47
C LYS A 87 10.29 19.64 -12.41
N ALA A 88 9.17 20.03 -11.79
CA ALA A 88 8.51 19.19 -10.80
C ALA A 88 7.97 17.88 -11.42
N GLU A 89 7.40 17.93 -12.63
CA GLU A 89 6.99 16.75 -13.40
C GLU A 89 8.17 15.82 -13.73
N GLU A 90 9.31 16.40 -14.14
CA GLU A 90 10.55 15.67 -14.44
C GLU A 90 11.11 14.96 -13.19
N ILE A 91 11.23 15.67 -12.06
CA ILE A 91 11.71 15.11 -10.79
C ILE A 91 10.86 13.89 -10.37
N VAL A 92 9.53 13.98 -10.48
CA VAL A 92 8.66 12.86 -10.12
C VAL A 92 8.83 11.71 -11.10
N SER A 93 8.89 11.98 -12.40
CA SER A 93 9.08 10.96 -13.43
C SER A 93 10.39 10.21 -13.24
N GLU A 94 11.49 10.93 -12.98
CA GLU A 94 12.79 10.36 -12.68
C GLU A 94 12.80 9.57 -11.37
N ALA A 95 12.12 10.06 -10.33
CA ALA A 95 12.03 9.35 -9.05
C ALA A 95 11.40 7.97 -9.21
N PHE A 96 10.32 7.86 -10.00
CA PHE A 96 9.67 6.57 -10.30
C PHE A 96 10.50 5.70 -11.25
N ALA A 97 11.15 6.29 -12.26
CA ALA A 97 12.04 5.57 -13.17
C ALA A 97 13.24 4.93 -12.42
N ASN A 98 13.76 5.63 -11.41
CA ASN A 98 14.91 5.22 -10.61
C ASN A 98 14.56 4.37 -9.36
N LEU A 99 13.30 3.96 -9.20
CA LEU A 99 12.96 2.99 -8.16
C LEU A 99 13.70 1.65 -8.41
N PRO A 100 14.21 0.97 -7.36
CA PRO A 100 14.64 -0.42 -7.46
C PRO A 100 13.54 -1.30 -8.05
N GLU A 101 13.91 -2.27 -8.91
CA GLU A 101 12.96 -3.15 -9.59
C GLU A 101 12.10 -3.94 -8.59
N GLU A 102 12.69 -4.36 -7.47
CA GLU A 102 11.96 -5.06 -6.40
C GLU A 102 10.83 -4.20 -5.80
N ILE A 103 10.98 -2.86 -5.80
CA ILE A 103 9.89 -1.96 -5.41
C ILE A 103 8.87 -1.89 -6.54
N LYS A 104 9.30 -1.70 -7.79
CA LYS A 104 8.38 -1.61 -8.94
C LYS A 104 7.49 -2.87 -9.05
N GLU A 105 8.06 -4.05 -8.85
CA GLU A 105 7.35 -5.34 -8.87
C GLU A 105 6.26 -5.47 -7.79
N LEU A 106 6.35 -4.72 -6.68
CA LEU A 106 5.29 -4.70 -5.67
C LEU A 106 4.04 -3.96 -6.16
N TYR A 107 4.19 -3.01 -7.08
CA TYR A 107 3.20 -2.00 -7.40
C TYR A 107 2.53 -2.23 -8.75
N VAL A 108 1.24 -1.93 -8.78
CA VAL A 108 0.40 -1.83 -9.97
C VAL A 108 -0.08 -0.39 -10.09
N GLY A 109 0.04 0.18 -11.28
CA GLY A 109 -0.31 1.57 -11.57
C GLY A 109 0.67 2.21 -12.55
N SER A 110 0.38 3.46 -12.92
CA SER A 110 1.28 4.26 -13.76
C SER A 110 1.05 5.75 -13.49
N LEU A 111 2.01 6.60 -13.86
CA LEU A 111 1.88 8.06 -13.78
C LEU A 111 0.87 8.62 -14.79
N GLU A 112 0.24 7.79 -15.61
CA GLU A 112 -0.82 8.19 -16.55
C GLU A 112 -2.19 8.27 -15.89
N SER A 113 -2.39 7.61 -14.74
CA SER A 113 -3.72 7.54 -14.12
C SER A 113 -3.70 7.46 -12.61
N ASN A 114 -4.52 8.32 -11.98
CA ASN A 114 -5.06 8.09 -10.67
C ASN A 114 -6.32 7.22 -10.75
N PHE A 115 -6.65 6.56 -9.66
CA PHE A 115 -7.89 5.79 -9.49
C PHE A 115 -8.31 5.79 -8.02
N TYR A 116 -9.56 5.40 -7.76
CA TYR A 116 -10.07 5.22 -6.40
C TYR A 116 -9.86 3.79 -5.93
N VAL A 117 -9.56 3.63 -4.65
CA VAL A 117 -9.61 2.36 -3.94
C VAL A 117 -10.52 2.44 -2.71
N ILE A 118 -11.18 1.32 -2.40
CA ILE A 118 -11.97 1.20 -1.17
C ILE A 118 -11.04 1.09 0.04
N THR A 119 -11.29 1.90 1.07
CA THR A 119 -10.58 1.84 2.35
C THR A 119 -11.26 0.91 3.36
N GLY A 120 -10.56 0.59 4.45
CA GLY A 120 -11.12 -0.17 5.57
C GLY A 120 -12.34 0.48 6.25
N PHE A 121 -12.50 1.81 6.10
CA PHE A 121 -13.69 2.52 6.57
C PHE A 121 -14.81 2.57 5.52
N GLY A 122 -14.58 2.03 4.33
CA GLY A 122 -15.51 2.08 3.21
C GLY A 122 -15.45 3.35 2.38
N THR A 123 -14.64 4.36 2.73
CA THR A 123 -14.48 5.54 1.87
C THR A 123 -13.66 5.21 0.62
N LEU A 124 -13.76 6.05 -0.40
CA LEU A 124 -12.91 5.99 -1.57
C LEU A 124 -11.70 6.91 -1.41
N LYS A 125 -10.52 6.32 -1.37
CA LYS A 125 -9.25 7.02 -1.37
C LYS A 125 -8.70 7.03 -2.79
N PRO A 126 -8.29 8.18 -3.35
CA PRO A 126 -7.56 8.16 -4.60
C PRO A 126 -6.08 7.89 -4.37
N THR A 127 -5.47 7.33 -5.40
CA THR A 127 -4.05 6.97 -5.43
C THR A 127 -3.60 6.71 -6.86
N THR A 128 -2.30 6.54 -7.07
CA THR A 128 -1.67 6.31 -8.38
C THR A 128 -1.11 4.90 -8.49
N PHE A 129 -0.54 4.37 -7.40
CA PHE A 129 -0.02 3.02 -7.34
C PHE A 129 -0.50 2.30 -6.10
N VAL A 130 -0.85 1.03 -6.27
CA VAL A 130 -1.24 0.13 -5.18
C VAL A 130 -0.42 -1.13 -5.24
N GLN A 131 -0.29 -1.82 -4.11
CA GLN A 131 0.35 -3.12 -4.14
C GLN A 131 -0.59 -4.17 -4.73
N LYS A 132 -0.04 -5.22 -5.34
CA LYS A 132 -0.82 -6.29 -5.98
C LYS A 132 -2.00 -6.83 -5.15
N PRO A 133 -1.89 -7.13 -3.84
CA PRO A 133 -3.04 -7.57 -3.04
C PRO A 133 -4.19 -6.56 -2.94
N LEU A 134 -3.92 -5.28 -3.16
CA LEU A 134 -4.89 -4.19 -3.10
C LEU A 134 -5.48 -3.83 -4.48
N GLU A 135 -4.91 -4.36 -5.57
CA GLU A 135 -5.37 -4.13 -6.94
C GLU A 135 -6.87 -4.44 -7.14
N PRO A 136 -7.45 -5.51 -6.57
CA PRO A 136 -8.89 -5.76 -6.71
C PRO A 136 -9.79 -4.70 -6.05
N ALA A 137 -9.26 -3.87 -5.16
CA ALA A 137 -10.00 -2.77 -4.54
C ALA A 137 -10.10 -1.52 -5.44
N ILE A 138 -9.44 -1.51 -6.61
CA ILE A 138 -9.53 -0.44 -7.59
C ILE A 138 -10.95 -0.37 -8.15
N ILE A 139 -11.53 0.82 -8.06
CA ILE A 139 -12.81 1.17 -8.66
C ILE A 139 -12.59 1.66 -10.08
N GLY A 140 -13.11 0.91 -11.04
CA GLY A 140 -13.13 1.26 -12.46
C GLY A 140 -14.54 1.55 -12.96
N ASP A 141 -14.66 1.67 -14.28
CA ASP A 141 -15.90 2.06 -14.95
C ASP A 141 -16.89 0.91 -15.12
N GLU A 142 -16.40 -0.34 -15.11
CA GLU A 142 -17.23 -1.53 -15.29
C GLU A 142 -18.07 -1.85 -14.04
N PRO A 143 -19.33 -2.30 -14.19
CA PRO A 143 -20.14 -2.80 -13.09
C PRO A 143 -19.43 -3.92 -12.34
N LYS A 144 -19.44 -3.83 -11.00
CA LYS A 144 -18.83 -4.86 -10.12
C LYS A 144 -19.64 -5.04 -8.86
N LYS A 145 -19.75 -6.29 -8.40
CA LYS A 145 -20.24 -6.69 -7.08
C LYS A 145 -19.05 -7.02 -6.18
N ILE A 146 -18.84 -6.18 -5.18
CA ILE A 146 -17.74 -6.27 -4.23
C ILE A 146 -18.29 -6.75 -2.87
N LEU A 147 -17.70 -7.80 -2.33
CA LEU A 147 -18.00 -8.32 -1.02
C LEU A 147 -16.93 -7.87 -0.01
N LEU A 148 -17.26 -6.88 0.80
CA LEU A 148 -16.43 -6.42 1.91
C LEU A 148 -16.54 -7.42 3.06
N THR A 149 -15.49 -8.18 3.27
CA THR A 149 -15.54 -9.43 4.04
C THR A 149 -14.65 -9.34 5.26
N GLY A 150 -15.27 -9.21 6.44
CA GLY A 150 -14.53 -9.15 7.71
C GLY A 150 -14.19 -10.52 8.28
N ILE A 151 -13.24 -10.55 9.21
CA ILE A 151 -12.86 -11.77 9.93
C ILE A 151 -13.46 -11.71 11.33
N ASN A 152 -14.13 -12.79 11.74
CA ASN A 152 -14.71 -12.89 13.08
C ASN A 152 -13.61 -12.72 14.15
N GLY A 153 -13.84 -11.83 15.12
CA GLY A 153 -12.88 -11.48 16.17
C GLY A 153 -11.92 -10.34 15.82
N LEU A 154 -11.73 -10.00 14.54
CA LEU A 154 -10.89 -8.87 14.14
C LEU A 154 -11.71 -7.57 14.18
N LEU A 155 -11.39 -6.68 15.13
CA LEU A 155 -12.13 -5.44 15.34
C LEU A 155 -11.72 -4.29 14.40
N ASP A 156 -10.51 -4.35 13.85
CA ASP A 156 -9.94 -3.30 13.00
C ASP A 156 -10.68 -3.11 11.66
N PHE A 157 -11.60 -4.02 11.31
CA PHE A 157 -12.42 -3.91 10.11
C PHE A 157 -13.86 -4.34 10.36
N ASN A 158 -14.79 -3.38 10.29
CA ASN A 158 -16.22 -3.63 10.36
C ASN A 158 -16.84 -3.62 8.95
N PRO A 159 -17.15 -4.80 8.37
CA PRO A 159 -17.63 -4.88 6.99
C PRO A 159 -19.01 -4.25 6.78
N VAL A 160 -19.87 -4.23 7.81
CA VAL A 160 -21.20 -3.61 7.73
C VAL A 160 -21.07 -2.10 7.64
N MET A 161 -20.28 -1.50 8.54
CA MET A 161 -19.98 -0.06 8.50
C MET A 161 -19.31 0.32 7.17
N ALA A 162 -18.26 -0.41 6.78
CA ALA A 162 -17.53 -0.15 5.54
C ALA A 162 -18.46 -0.23 4.31
N THR A 163 -19.37 -1.20 4.27
CA THR A 163 -20.35 -1.32 3.18
C THR A 163 -21.30 -0.12 3.15
N SER A 164 -21.83 0.31 4.29
CA SER A 164 -22.72 1.47 4.36
C SER A 164 -22.02 2.76 3.91
N VAL A 165 -20.78 2.98 4.35
CA VAL A 165 -19.99 4.15 3.94
C VAL A 165 -19.63 4.10 2.46
N ALA A 166 -19.21 2.92 1.96
CA ALA A 166 -18.89 2.73 0.55
C ALA A 166 -20.08 2.98 -0.35
N ALA A 167 -21.26 2.45 -0.02
CA ALA A 167 -22.47 2.70 -0.79
C ALA A 167 -22.82 4.20 -0.88
N LEU A 168 -22.61 4.95 0.21
CA LEU A 168 -22.83 6.40 0.23
C LEU A 168 -21.80 7.16 -0.61
N ASP A 169 -20.51 6.83 -0.47
CA ASP A 169 -19.43 7.52 -1.19
C ASP A 169 -19.45 7.22 -2.69
N LEU A 170 -19.69 5.95 -3.07
CA LEU A 170 -19.91 5.54 -4.47
C LEU A 170 -21.07 6.29 -5.11
N LYS A 171 -22.21 6.41 -4.40
CA LYS A 171 -23.37 7.16 -4.90
C LYS A 171 -23.05 8.65 -5.08
N LYS A 172 -22.35 9.27 -4.13
CA LYS A 172 -21.96 10.70 -4.21
C LYS A 172 -21.05 11.00 -5.40
N ARG A 173 -20.30 10.00 -5.87
CA ARG A 173 -19.34 10.12 -6.98
C ARG A 173 -19.89 9.60 -8.30
N SER A 174 -21.19 9.31 -8.38
CA SER A 174 -21.84 8.75 -9.57
C SER A 174 -21.30 7.37 -9.98
N LEU A 175 -20.72 6.61 -9.04
CA LEU A 175 -20.18 5.25 -9.23
C LEU A 175 -21.20 4.18 -8.80
N GLY A 176 -22.49 4.43 -9.08
CA GLY A 176 -23.61 3.59 -8.61
C GLY A 176 -23.69 2.22 -9.28
N HIS A 177 -22.90 1.98 -10.33
CA HIS A 177 -22.73 0.67 -10.98
C HIS A 177 -21.92 -0.31 -10.14
N ILE A 178 -21.17 0.17 -9.14
CA ILE A 178 -20.48 -0.67 -8.16
C ILE A 178 -21.45 -0.98 -7.01
N LYS A 179 -21.67 -2.28 -6.76
CA LYS A 179 -22.48 -2.76 -5.64
C LYS A 179 -21.58 -3.34 -4.57
N VAL A 180 -21.78 -2.91 -3.33
CA VAL A 180 -21.04 -3.40 -2.17
C VAL A 180 -21.97 -4.17 -1.24
N LYS A 181 -21.50 -5.29 -0.69
CA LYS A 181 -22.20 -6.04 0.35
C LYS A 181 -21.22 -6.46 1.45
N ALA A 182 -21.72 -6.58 2.68
CA ALA A 182 -20.95 -7.05 3.81
C ALA A 182 -21.02 -8.59 3.94
N ALA A 183 -19.90 -9.21 4.28
CA ALA A 183 -19.84 -10.59 4.74
C ALA A 183 -18.87 -10.74 5.92
N LYS A 184 -18.90 -11.92 6.56
CA LYS A 184 -17.94 -12.32 7.58
C LYS A 184 -17.54 -13.77 7.39
N VAL A 185 -16.29 -14.08 7.74
CA VAL A 185 -15.68 -15.41 7.67
C VAL A 185 -14.94 -15.66 8.98
N SER A 186 -14.86 -16.93 9.37
CA SER A 186 -14.04 -17.39 10.49
C SER A 186 -12.69 -17.91 9.99
N VAL A 187 -11.64 -17.64 10.75
CA VAL A 187 -10.35 -18.31 10.62
C VAL A 187 -10.24 -19.25 11.82
N LYS A 188 -9.96 -20.52 11.60
CA LYS A 188 -9.73 -21.46 12.71
C LYS A 188 -8.35 -21.22 13.33
N GLY A 189 -8.24 -21.40 14.64
CA GLY A 189 -7.00 -21.21 15.39
C GLY A 189 -6.80 -19.79 15.94
N VAL A 190 -7.76 -18.88 15.72
CA VAL A 190 -7.75 -17.53 16.31
C VAL A 190 -8.88 -17.28 17.31
N GLU A 191 -9.67 -18.32 17.61
CA GLU A 191 -10.76 -18.24 18.57
C GLU A 191 -10.25 -17.89 19.97
N GLY A 192 -10.93 -16.97 20.65
CA GLY A 192 -10.62 -16.59 22.03
C GLY A 192 -9.40 -15.67 22.20
N ILE A 193 -8.72 -15.26 21.12
CA ILE A 193 -7.62 -14.27 21.19
C ILE A 193 -8.21 -12.90 21.54
N PRO A 194 -7.90 -12.30 22.71
CA PRO A 194 -8.56 -11.07 23.18
C PRO A 194 -8.26 -9.83 22.32
N THR A 195 -7.10 -9.81 21.64
CA THR A 195 -6.66 -8.73 20.75
C THR A 195 -6.18 -9.33 19.44
N LEU A 196 -7.12 -9.83 18.63
CA LEU A 196 -6.79 -10.41 17.34
C LEU A 196 -6.25 -9.32 16.40
N THR A 197 -5.08 -9.56 15.82
CA THR A 197 -4.45 -8.65 14.86
C THR A 197 -4.34 -9.29 13.49
N THR A 198 -4.21 -8.48 12.44
CA THR A 198 -3.93 -8.95 11.08
C THR A 198 -2.64 -9.77 11.00
N SER A 199 -1.62 -9.45 11.81
CA SER A 199 -0.36 -10.20 11.87
C SER A 199 -0.52 -11.58 12.51
N THR A 200 -1.34 -11.68 13.55
CA THR A 200 -1.70 -12.97 14.17
C THR A 200 -2.47 -13.85 13.19
N ILE A 201 -3.46 -13.29 12.50
CA ILE A 201 -4.21 -14.00 11.45
C ILE A 201 -3.27 -14.48 10.35
N ALA A 202 -2.40 -13.62 9.85
CA ALA A 202 -1.43 -13.99 8.82
C ALA A 202 -0.51 -15.13 9.27
N SER A 203 -0.06 -15.10 10.52
CA SER A 203 0.78 -16.17 11.08
C SER A 203 0.05 -17.51 11.10
N VAL A 204 -1.23 -17.51 11.52
CA VAL A 204 -2.08 -18.71 11.54
C VAL A 204 -2.38 -19.21 10.12
N LEU A 205 -2.66 -18.31 9.16
CA LEU A 205 -2.87 -18.67 7.76
C LEU A 205 -1.59 -19.17 7.06
N GLY A 206 -0.42 -19.04 7.70
CA GLY A 206 0.80 -19.71 7.24
C GLY A 206 0.73 -21.23 7.39
N GLU A 207 -0.14 -21.73 8.28
CA GLU A 207 -0.35 -23.17 8.47
C GLU A 207 -1.32 -23.71 7.42
N LYS A 208 -0.91 -24.78 6.74
CA LYS A 208 -1.65 -25.35 5.60
C LYS A 208 -3.07 -25.80 5.96
N GLU A 209 -3.28 -26.33 7.16
CA GLU A 209 -4.61 -26.74 7.63
C GLU A 209 -5.54 -25.53 7.80
N ALA A 210 -5.10 -24.51 8.53
CA ALA A 210 -5.85 -23.28 8.75
C ALA A 210 -6.14 -22.54 7.43
N PHE A 211 -5.17 -22.49 6.50
CA PHE A 211 -5.37 -21.91 5.18
C PHE A 211 -6.45 -22.65 4.37
N ASN A 212 -6.42 -23.99 4.37
CA ASN A 212 -7.42 -24.78 3.64
C ASN A 212 -8.84 -24.61 4.22
N ASP A 213 -8.95 -24.52 5.55
CA ASP A 213 -10.22 -24.20 6.21
C ASP A 213 -10.73 -22.82 5.83
N PHE A 214 -9.87 -21.79 5.89
CA PHE A 214 -10.21 -20.42 5.50
C PHE A 214 -10.65 -20.33 4.03
N LYS A 215 -9.91 -21.00 3.13
CA LYS A 215 -10.27 -21.14 1.72
C LYS A 215 -11.66 -21.77 1.56
N SER A 216 -11.96 -22.86 2.27
CA SER A 216 -13.28 -23.49 2.20
C SER A 216 -14.40 -22.56 2.68
N GLU A 217 -14.17 -21.78 3.74
CA GLU A 217 -15.15 -20.81 4.24
C GLU A 217 -15.40 -19.68 3.22
N LEU A 218 -14.33 -19.12 2.65
CA LEU A 218 -14.43 -18.12 1.58
C LEU A 218 -15.18 -18.66 0.36
N SER A 219 -14.89 -19.88 -0.09
CA SER A 219 -15.58 -20.47 -1.24
C SER A 219 -17.07 -20.68 -1.00
N LYS A 220 -17.51 -20.99 0.23
CA LYS A 220 -18.94 -21.08 0.55
C LYS A 220 -19.63 -19.73 0.42
N ILE A 221 -18.99 -18.67 0.93
CA ILE A 221 -19.50 -17.31 0.82
C ILE A 221 -19.54 -16.88 -0.65
N ALA A 222 -18.47 -17.13 -1.42
CA ALA A 222 -18.41 -16.81 -2.83
C ALA A 222 -19.53 -17.49 -3.64
N LYS A 223 -19.83 -18.78 -3.37
CA LYS A 223 -20.93 -19.51 -4.00
C LYS A 223 -22.31 -18.96 -3.64
N SER A 224 -22.50 -18.50 -2.40
CA SER A 224 -23.80 -17.96 -1.96
C SER A 224 -24.03 -16.54 -2.44
N GLU A 225 -22.96 -15.74 -2.56
CA GLU A 225 -23.05 -14.32 -2.85
C GLU A 225 -22.72 -14.00 -4.30
N GLU A 226 -22.06 -14.88 -5.05
CA GLU A 226 -21.62 -14.68 -6.43
C GLU A 226 -21.00 -13.27 -6.67
N PRO A 227 -19.98 -12.86 -5.89
CA PRO A 227 -19.34 -11.55 -6.09
C PRO A 227 -18.31 -11.61 -7.21
N ASP A 228 -18.04 -10.47 -7.85
CA ASP A 228 -16.90 -10.33 -8.78
C ASP A 228 -15.58 -10.19 -8.00
N VAL A 229 -15.64 -9.60 -6.81
CA VAL A 229 -14.48 -9.35 -5.94
C VAL A 229 -14.83 -9.58 -4.47
N ILE A 230 -13.97 -10.27 -3.73
CA ILE A 230 -13.96 -10.31 -2.27
C ILE A 230 -12.80 -9.47 -1.75
N LEU A 231 -13.09 -8.47 -0.92
CA LEU A 231 -12.08 -7.66 -0.26
C LEU A 231 -12.01 -7.98 1.23
N LEU A 232 -10.82 -8.32 1.69
CA LEU A 232 -10.51 -8.69 3.07
C LEU A 232 -9.78 -7.53 3.79
N PRO A 233 -9.71 -7.57 5.14
CA PRO A 233 -8.70 -6.82 5.87
C PRO A 233 -7.29 -7.15 5.35
N SER A 234 -6.32 -6.26 5.58
CA SER A 234 -4.96 -6.45 5.08
C SER A 234 -4.21 -7.54 5.87
N ILE A 235 -4.39 -8.80 5.45
CA ILE A 235 -3.89 -10.01 6.11
C ILE A 235 -2.77 -10.72 5.32
N PHE A 236 -2.54 -10.39 4.05
CA PHE A 236 -1.51 -11.04 3.22
C PHE A 236 -0.12 -10.47 3.53
N THR A 237 0.37 -10.70 4.74
CA THR A 237 1.60 -10.03 5.23
C THR A 237 2.88 -10.57 4.61
N THR A 238 2.93 -11.82 4.15
CA THR A 238 4.15 -12.45 3.63
C THR A 238 4.09 -12.70 2.12
N PRO A 239 5.24 -12.83 1.43
CA PRO A 239 5.27 -13.20 0.01
C PRO A 239 4.51 -14.51 -0.29
N GLU A 240 4.59 -15.50 0.60
CA GLU A 240 3.91 -16.79 0.48
C GLU A 240 2.40 -16.62 0.53
N LEU A 241 1.89 -15.82 1.48
CA LEU A 241 0.47 -15.52 1.57
C LEU A 241 -0.02 -14.70 0.37
N VAL A 242 0.79 -13.75 -0.13
CA VAL A 242 0.45 -13.02 -1.36
C VAL A 242 0.34 -13.96 -2.56
N LYS A 243 1.24 -14.95 -2.68
CA LYS A 243 1.15 -15.98 -3.74
C LYS A 243 -0.10 -16.85 -3.59
N SER A 244 -0.51 -17.13 -2.35
CA SER A 244 -1.70 -17.95 -2.06
C SER A 244 -3.03 -17.29 -2.47
N ILE A 245 -3.04 -16.00 -2.80
CA ILE A 245 -4.22 -15.29 -3.33
C ILE A 245 -4.76 -16.00 -4.57
N GLU A 246 -3.90 -16.46 -5.48
CA GLU A 246 -4.31 -17.18 -6.69
C GLU A 246 -5.08 -18.48 -6.35
N GLU A 247 -4.66 -19.19 -5.30
CA GLU A 247 -5.36 -20.38 -4.83
C GLU A 247 -6.75 -20.04 -4.28
N LEU A 248 -6.88 -18.91 -3.57
CA LEU A 248 -8.17 -18.40 -3.10
C LEU A 248 -9.08 -17.96 -4.26
N GLU A 249 -8.52 -17.26 -5.26
CA GLU A 249 -9.26 -16.84 -6.47
C GLU A 249 -9.82 -18.05 -7.22
N ASN A 250 -8.99 -19.08 -7.44
CA ASN A 250 -9.40 -20.31 -8.11
C ASN A 250 -10.51 -21.06 -7.36
N ALA A 251 -10.44 -21.09 -6.02
CA ALA A 251 -11.45 -21.76 -5.20
C ALA A 251 -12.77 -20.98 -5.11
N CYS A 252 -12.72 -19.64 -5.14
CA CYS A 252 -13.88 -18.76 -5.03
C CYS A 252 -14.53 -18.44 -6.38
N GLY A 253 -13.80 -18.54 -7.49
CA GLY A 253 -14.27 -18.17 -8.83
C GLY A 253 -14.38 -16.66 -9.04
N CYS A 254 -13.70 -15.85 -8.22
CA CYS A 254 -13.73 -14.39 -8.27
C CYS A 254 -12.39 -13.79 -7.79
N LYS A 255 -12.21 -12.48 -7.96
CA LYS A 255 -10.98 -11.81 -7.53
C LYS A 255 -10.92 -11.66 -6.01
N ILE A 256 -9.73 -11.84 -5.43
CA ILE A 256 -9.51 -11.73 -3.98
C ILE A 256 -8.47 -10.66 -3.73
N GLY A 257 -8.80 -9.69 -2.88
CA GLY A 257 -7.88 -8.62 -2.51
C GLY A 257 -8.07 -8.09 -1.10
N GLU A 258 -7.40 -6.99 -0.81
CA GLU A 258 -7.44 -6.28 0.47
C GLU A 258 -8.04 -4.88 0.30
N VAL A 259 -8.66 -4.36 1.35
CA VAL A 259 -9.00 -2.93 1.45
C VAL A 259 -7.79 -2.11 1.93
N ALA A 260 -7.77 -0.81 1.59
CA ALA A 260 -6.72 0.09 2.07
C ALA A 260 -6.93 0.40 3.55
N MET A 261 -6.08 -0.18 4.42
CA MET A 261 -6.20 -0.05 5.86
C MET A 261 -5.25 0.99 6.46
N ALA A 262 -5.69 1.59 7.57
CA ALA A 262 -4.80 2.32 8.46
C ALA A 262 -3.86 1.35 9.19
N PRO A 263 -2.73 1.84 9.76
CA PRO A 263 -1.86 1.01 10.59
C PRO A 263 -2.59 0.46 11.83
N PRO A 264 -2.26 -0.77 12.27
CA PRO A 264 -1.28 -1.70 11.69
C PRO A 264 -1.78 -2.31 10.36
N ASN A 265 -0.91 -2.31 9.34
CA ASN A 265 -1.27 -2.70 7.97
C ASN A 265 -0.20 -3.61 7.34
N ALA A 266 -0.62 -4.70 6.70
CA ALA A 266 0.31 -5.63 6.05
C ALA A 266 1.09 -4.97 4.91
N ALA A 267 0.47 -4.01 4.20
CA ALA A 267 1.08 -3.37 3.05
C ALA A 267 2.36 -2.59 3.39
N GLY A 268 2.39 -1.89 4.53
CA GLY A 268 3.61 -1.21 5.01
C GLY A 268 4.73 -2.19 5.35
N LEU A 269 4.39 -3.33 5.95
CA LEU A 269 5.35 -4.40 6.26
C LEU A 269 5.89 -5.09 4.99
N ARG A 270 5.07 -5.23 3.94
CA ARG A 270 5.53 -5.74 2.63
C ARG A 270 6.60 -4.83 2.03
N ILE A 271 6.40 -3.50 2.06
CA ILE A 271 7.43 -2.54 1.62
C ILE A 271 8.69 -2.70 2.45
N GLN A 272 8.57 -2.73 3.78
CA GLN A 272 9.73 -2.78 4.66
C GLN A 272 10.59 -4.04 4.45
N ARG A 273 9.97 -5.19 4.15
CA ARG A 273 10.69 -6.42 3.78
C ARG A 273 11.48 -6.23 2.48
N VAL A 274 10.85 -5.67 1.44
CA VAL A 274 11.54 -5.38 0.19
C VAL A 274 12.70 -4.40 0.39
N LEU A 275 12.51 -3.36 1.18
CA LEU A 275 13.58 -2.42 1.52
C LEU A 275 14.76 -3.10 2.24
N ASN A 276 14.49 -4.03 3.15
CA ASN A 276 15.53 -4.81 3.83
C ASN A 276 16.30 -5.68 2.82
N ASN A 277 15.58 -6.39 1.94
CA ASN A 277 16.17 -7.26 0.92
C ASN A 277 17.05 -6.47 -0.06
N ILE A 278 16.62 -5.25 -0.45
CA ILE A 278 17.40 -4.35 -1.29
C ILE A 278 18.72 -4.00 -0.60
N CYS A 279 18.68 -3.61 0.68
CA CYS A 279 19.90 -3.30 1.43
C CYS A 279 20.86 -4.48 1.47
N GLU A 280 20.36 -5.69 1.76
CA GLU A 280 21.16 -6.91 1.82
C GLU A 280 21.78 -7.26 0.46
N LYS A 281 20.97 -7.30 -0.60
CA LYS A 281 21.40 -7.61 -1.97
C LYS A 281 22.47 -6.65 -2.48
N MET A 282 22.39 -5.37 -2.10
CA MET A 282 23.30 -4.32 -2.55
C MET A 282 24.49 -4.09 -1.60
N GLY A 283 24.63 -4.88 -0.54
CA GLY A 283 25.71 -4.74 0.43
C GLY A 283 25.66 -3.45 1.25
N ILE A 284 24.49 -2.80 1.33
CA ILE A 284 24.26 -1.58 2.11
C ILE A 284 24.20 -1.96 3.59
N LYS A 285 25.13 -1.45 4.39
CA LYS A 285 25.19 -1.79 5.83
C LYS A 285 24.12 -1.01 6.58
N THR A 286 23.21 -1.70 7.25
CA THR A 286 22.17 -1.06 8.06
C THR A 286 22.45 -1.21 9.55
N TYR A 287 22.39 -0.11 10.30
CA TYR A 287 22.62 -0.08 11.73
C TYR A 287 21.39 0.46 12.45
N GLN A 288 20.91 -0.30 13.43
CA GLN A 288 19.91 0.19 14.36
C GLN A 288 20.61 0.90 15.52
N ILE A 289 20.23 2.15 15.75
CA ILE A 289 20.89 3.01 16.74
C ILE A 289 19.87 3.77 17.56
N MET A 290 20.15 4.01 18.84
CA MET A 290 19.25 4.78 19.70
C MET A 290 19.48 6.29 19.55
N ASN A 291 20.73 6.73 19.49
CA ASN A 291 21.13 8.14 19.38
C ASN A 291 22.30 8.32 18.42
N VAL A 292 22.34 9.48 17.77
CA VAL A 292 23.51 9.97 17.01
C VAL A 292 23.92 11.29 17.64
N THR A 293 25.19 11.43 17.98
CA THR A 293 25.77 12.71 18.37
C THR A 293 26.87 13.04 17.36
N PRO A 294 26.73 14.10 16.55
CA PRO A 294 27.80 14.51 15.66
C PRO A 294 28.98 15.02 16.50
N VAL A 295 30.17 14.49 16.22
CA VAL A 295 31.42 15.00 16.77
C VAL A 295 32.23 15.52 15.60
N ILE A 296 32.32 16.83 15.46
CA ILE A 296 33.26 17.47 14.54
C ILE A 296 34.61 17.42 15.25
N LYS A 297 35.55 16.66 14.70
CA LYS A 297 36.95 16.76 15.12
C LYS A 297 37.57 17.82 14.24
N ASP A 298 37.88 18.98 14.82
CA ASP A 298 38.72 19.97 14.18
C ASP A 298 40.06 19.29 13.86
N GLY A 299 40.38 19.25 12.56
CA GLY A 299 41.67 18.77 12.04
C GLY A 299 42.67 19.90 11.98
#